data_AF-D3S0Q7-F1
#
_entry.id   AF-D3S0Q7-F1
#
_cell.length_a   1.000
_cell.length_b   1.000
_cell.length_c   1.000
_cell.angle_alpha   90.00
_cell.angle_beta   90.00
_cell.angle_gamma   90.00
#
_symmetry.space_group_name_H-M   'P 1'
#
loop_
_entity.id
_entity.type
_entity.pdbx_description
1 polymer ?
#
loop_
_entity_poly.entity_id
_entity_poly.type
_entity_poly.pdbx_seq_one_letter_code
_entity_poly.pdbx_strand_id
1 'polypeptide(L)'
;MCKNRILKDYSKRIRRFKELIKKSIWIIGAILVFVLTFIFPTNINVKTDDVRYLLSASAQVEATIIAIFISILLVAIQLTLKDYSEIVLDVYRKNKSFWSILILYLVSIVILLISLANVEALTNWIKIYIFLVVINLLILLPYIILYTFELLSPQKIAEKFTNMYKISYNNGDNFNILRKYIEISEKSIDSHNVKFGVSILDKIRKSVSEELKVINYELIKDISKLEDILLFFENISFWLRALTLYIIDRYEHRIITKNESDWLMNIIIKILRDLWANLVIGLYPFYSNQETEEKLERCLNRCLIELETIVGKLKTVPDLEDNLSNFLNVIPFRQIEDLASKNKKLEHIAERVKKLKSP
;
A
#
# COMPACT_ATOMS: atom_id res chain seq x y z
N MET A 1 5.78 -3.73 26.86
CA MET A 1 4.60 -4.29 26.16
C MET A 1 3.30 -3.48 26.33
N CYS A 2 3.03 -2.85 27.48
CA CYS A 2 1.73 -2.17 27.73
C CYS A 2 1.46 -0.95 26.81
N LYS A 3 2.48 -0.13 26.51
CA LYS A 3 2.38 1.07 25.66
C LYS A 3 1.91 0.79 24.22
N ASN A 4 2.33 -0.35 23.64
CA ASN A 4 1.92 -0.74 22.28
C ASN A 4 0.47 -1.24 22.19
N ARG A 5 -0.08 -1.82 23.27
CA ARG A 5 -1.51 -2.19 23.29
C ARG A 5 -2.39 -0.95 23.37
N ILE A 6 -2.00 0.04 24.17
CA ILE A 6 -2.72 1.31 24.32
C ILE A 6 -2.77 2.05 22.97
N LEU A 7 -1.62 2.23 22.30
CA LEU A 7 -1.56 2.89 20.98
C LEU A 7 -2.38 2.15 19.90
N LYS A 8 -2.39 0.81 19.93
CA LYS A 8 -3.19 0.01 19.00
C LYS A 8 -4.69 0.14 19.27
N ASP A 9 -5.11 0.24 20.52
CA ASP A 9 -6.52 0.43 20.86
C ASP A 9 -7.00 1.86 20.53
N TYR A 10 -6.16 2.88 20.78
CA TYR A 10 -6.45 4.27 20.40
C TYR A 10 -6.63 4.43 18.89
N SER A 11 -5.72 3.90 18.07
CA SER A 11 -5.85 3.98 16.61
C SER A 11 -7.12 3.25 16.10
N LYS A 12 -7.49 2.12 16.72
CA LYS A 12 -8.73 1.40 16.40
C LYS A 12 -9.99 2.19 16.79
N ARG A 13 -9.96 2.93 17.90
CA ARG A 13 -11.06 3.83 18.32
C ARG A 13 -11.20 5.02 17.38
N ILE A 14 -10.10 5.66 17.01
CA ILE A 14 -10.09 6.77 16.04
C ILE A 14 -10.64 6.33 14.69
N ARG A 15 -10.24 5.14 14.20
CA ARG A 15 -10.79 4.59 12.94
C ARG A 15 -12.30 4.36 13.03
N ARG A 16 -12.79 3.74 14.11
CA ARG A 16 -14.23 3.55 14.34
C ARG A 16 -14.98 4.88 14.43
N PHE A 17 -14.40 5.87 15.10
CA PHE A 17 -14.99 7.20 15.21
C PHE A 17 -15.08 7.90 13.85
N LYS A 18 -14.06 7.80 13.00
CA LYS A 18 -14.11 8.33 11.61
C LYS A 18 -15.20 7.65 10.78
N GLU A 19 -15.35 6.33 10.90
CA GLU A 19 -16.44 5.60 10.22
C GLU A 19 -17.82 6.02 10.75
N LEU A 20 -17.95 6.25 12.06
CA LEU A 20 -19.19 6.76 12.65
C LEU A 20 -19.49 8.19 12.19
N ILE A 21 -18.48 9.07 12.11
CA ILE A 21 -18.64 10.41 11.54
C ILE A 21 -19.12 10.33 10.09
N LYS A 22 -18.44 9.52 9.26
CA LYS A 22 -18.85 9.31 7.85
C LYS A 22 -20.31 8.86 7.78
N LYS A 23 -20.70 7.83 8.54
CA LYS A 23 -22.09 7.34 8.59
C LYS A 23 -23.07 8.39 9.11
N SER A 24 -22.70 9.16 10.13
CA SER A 24 -23.55 10.20 10.70
C SER A 24 -23.78 11.35 9.72
N ILE A 25 -22.78 11.73 8.93
CA ILE A 25 -22.94 12.73 7.86
C ILE A 25 -23.93 12.23 6.81
N TRP A 26 -23.86 10.95 6.41
CA TRP A 26 -24.84 10.35 5.51
C TRP A 26 -26.25 10.35 6.09
N ILE A 27 -26.41 9.98 7.36
CA ILE A 27 -27.72 9.92 8.03
C ILE A 27 -28.30 11.33 8.21
N ILE A 28 -27.51 12.29 8.70
CA ILE A 28 -27.94 13.69 8.88
C ILE A 28 -28.27 14.30 7.51
N GLY A 29 -27.43 14.06 6.50
CA GLY A 29 -27.70 14.47 5.13
C GLY A 29 -29.02 13.90 4.62
N ALA A 30 -29.25 12.59 4.77
CA ALA A 30 -30.49 11.94 4.36
C ALA A 30 -31.73 12.47 5.11
N ILE A 31 -31.63 12.71 6.42
CA ILE A 31 -32.71 13.28 7.22
C ILE A 31 -33.01 14.71 6.78
N LEU A 32 -31.99 15.55 6.61
CA LEU A 32 -32.17 16.94 6.17
C LEU A 32 -32.81 16.98 4.78
N VAL A 33 -32.35 16.10 3.89
CA VAL A 33 -32.86 15.92 2.53
C VAL A 33 -34.32 15.45 2.54
N PHE A 34 -34.67 14.51 3.42
CA PHE A 34 -36.06 14.05 3.63
C PHE A 34 -36.95 15.18 4.15
N VAL A 35 -36.48 15.92 5.16
CA VAL A 35 -37.16 17.08 5.74
C VAL A 35 -37.41 18.16 4.67
N LEU A 36 -36.39 18.51 3.87
CA LEU A 36 -36.50 19.52 2.82
C LEU A 36 -37.43 19.10 1.67
N THR A 37 -37.58 17.81 1.38
CA THR A 37 -38.47 17.34 0.31
C THR A 37 -39.91 17.12 0.74
N PHE A 38 -40.13 16.60 1.94
CA PHE A 38 -41.46 16.27 2.44
C PHE A 38 -42.18 17.46 3.08
N ILE A 39 -41.45 18.41 3.68
CA ILE A 39 -42.06 19.56 4.37
C ILE A 39 -42.32 20.73 3.41
N PHE A 40 -41.55 20.86 2.32
CA PHE A 40 -41.80 21.93 1.35
C PHE A 40 -43.11 21.68 0.57
N PRO A 41 -44.06 22.64 0.55
CA PRO A 41 -45.36 22.47 -0.08
C PRO A 41 -45.23 22.14 -1.58
N THR A 42 -46.13 21.30 -2.11
CA THR A 42 -46.14 20.83 -3.52
C THR A 42 -46.62 21.86 -4.52
N ASN A 43 -47.28 22.91 -4.04
CA ASN A 43 -47.97 23.88 -4.88
C ASN A 43 -47.28 25.24 -4.78
N ILE A 44 -45.96 25.28 -5.00
CA ILE A 44 -45.25 26.55 -5.12
C ILE A 44 -45.52 27.07 -6.53
N ASN A 45 -46.35 28.10 -6.66
CA ASN A 45 -46.60 28.76 -7.92
C ASN A 45 -45.40 29.65 -8.26
N VAL A 46 -44.32 29.03 -8.74
CA VAL A 46 -43.06 29.71 -9.10
C VAL A 46 -43.13 30.19 -10.54
N LYS A 47 -42.75 31.44 -10.79
CA LYS A 47 -42.65 31.96 -12.16
C LYS A 47 -41.54 31.23 -12.91
N THR A 48 -41.78 30.93 -14.18
CA THR A 48 -40.81 30.21 -15.03
C THR A 48 -39.42 30.87 -15.04
N ASP A 49 -39.35 32.20 -14.99
CA ASP A 49 -38.09 32.94 -14.99
C ASP A 49 -37.28 32.72 -13.69
N ASP A 50 -37.95 32.60 -12.55
CA ASP A 50 -37.29 32.28 -11.27
C ASP A 50 -36.71 30.85 -11.30
N VAL A 51 -37.44 29.91 -11.94
CA VAL A 51 -36.96 28.53 -12.14
C VAL A 51 -35.73 28.50 -13.06
N ARG A 52 -35.75 29.25 -14.16
CA ARG A 52 -34.60 29.38 -15.08
C ARG A 52 -33.38 29.89 -14.32
N TYR A 53 -33.56 30.95 -13.54
CA TYR A 53 -32.48 31.53 -12.74
C TYR A 53 -31.92 30.53 -11.73
N LEU A 54 -32.79 29.83 -10.99
CA LEU A 54 -32.37 28.83 -10.01
C LEU A 54 -31.61 27.66 -10.63
N LEU A 55 -32.09 27.10 -11.74
CA LEU A 55 -31.43 26.00 -12.44
C LEU A 55 -30.08 26.43 -13.01
N SER A 56 -30.00 27.63 -13.60
CA SER A 56 -28.76 28.20 -14.12
C SER A 56 -27.73 28.41 -13.01
N ALA A 57 -28.13 29.04 -11.90
CA ALA A 57 -27.26 29.25 -10.75
C ALA A 57 -26.79 27.92 -10.13
N SER A 58 -27.69 26.92 -10.06
CA SER A 58 -27.35 25.59 -9.53
C SER A 58 -26.32 24.87 -10.41
N ALA A 59 -26.52 24.88 -11.73
CA ALA A 59 -25.55 24.29 -12.66
C ALA A 59 -24.18 24.97 -12.58
N GLN A 60 -24.16 26.30 -12.42
CA GLN A 60 -22.92 27.07 -12.25
C GLN A 60 -22.20 26.72 -10.94
N VAL A 61 -22.92 26.59 -9.82
CA VAL A 61 -22.34 26.21 -8.53
C VAL A 61 -21.76 24.79 -8.60
N GLU A 62 -22.49 23.82 -9.17
CA GLU A 62 -21.99 22.45 -9.33
C GLU A 62 -20.73 22.41 -10.23
N ALA A 63 -20.74 23.13 -11.35
CA ALA A 63 -19.58 23.23 -12.23
C ALA A 63 -18.36 23.85 -11.52
N THR A 64 -18.58 24.90 -10.73
CA THR A 64 -17.54 25.57 -9.94
C THR A 64 -16.95 24.64 -8.89
N ILE A 65 -17.78 23.86 -8.21
CA ILE A 65 -17.33 22.87 -7.21
C ILE A 65 -16.46 21.80 -7.86
N ILE A 66 -16.87 21.25 -9.01
CA ILE A 66 -16.06 20.28 -9.74
C ILE A 66 -14.74 20.90 -10.17
N ALA A 67 -14.74 22.13 -10.69
CA ALA A 67 -13.53 22.82 -11.10
C ALA A 67 -12.54 22.97 -9.94
N ILE A 68 -13.01 23.48 -8.78
CA ILE A 68 -12.20 23.60 -7.56
C ILE A 68 -11.67 22.23 -7.13
N PHE A 69 -12.53 21.20 -7.16
CA PHE A 69 -12.13 19.85 -6.77
C PHE A 69 -11.03 19.29 -7.69
N ILE A 70 -11.19 19.40 -9.01
CA ILE A 70 -10.17 18.97 -9.98
C ILE A 70 -8.89 19.77 -9.77
N SER A 71 -8.94 21.07 -9.51
CA SER A 71 -7.76 21.88 -9.22
C SER A 71 -7.03 21.41 -7.96
N ILE A 72 -7.74 21.21 -6.84
CA ILE A 72 -7.16 20.68 -5.59
C ILE A 72 -6.56 19.30 -5.83
N LEU A 73 -7.25 18.45 -6.60
CA LEU A 73 -6.77 17.12 -6.95
C LEU A 73 -5.50 17.17 -7.79
N LEU A 74 -5.44 18.03 -8.80
CA LEU A 74 -4.24 18.20 -9.62
C LEU A 74 -3.07 18.70 -8.79
N VAL A 75 -3.29 19.66 -7.88
CA VAL A 75 -2.25 20.12 -6.95
C VAL A 75 -1.83 19.00 -5.99
N ALA A 76 -2.78 18.26 -5.43
CA ALA A 76 -2.51 17.11 -4.57
C ALA A 76 -1.67 16.06 -5.28
N ILE A 77 -2.06 15.73 -6.51
CA ILE A 77 -1.33 14.84 -7.41
C ILE A 77 0.06 15.43 -7.62
N GLN A 78 0.24 16.67 -8.09
CA GLN A 78 1.55 17.29 -8.32
C GLN A 78 2.47 17.25 -7.09
N LEU A 79 1.96 17.59 -5.91
CA LEU A 79 2.70 17.54 -4.65
C LEU A 79 3.15 16.11 -4.32
N THR A 80 2.37 15.10 -4.71
CA THR A 80 2.70 13.70 -4.46
C THR A 80 3.49 13.06 -5.61
N LEU A 81 3.30 13.51 -6.86
CA LEU A 81 3.96 13.00 -8.06
C LEU A 81 5.45 13.36 -8.07
N LYS A 82 5.81 14.51 -7.46
CA LYS A 82 7.20 14.96 -7.36
C LYS A 82 8.12 13.84 -6.88
N ASP A 83 7.63 13.03 -5.95
CA ASP A 83 8.41 11.93 -5.35
C ASP A 83 7.88 10.54 -5.77
N TYR A 84 6.60 10.41 -6.15
CA TYR A 84 5.92 9.10 -6.28
C TYR A 84 5.03 8.94 -7.51
N SER A 85 5.36 9.62 -8.61
CA SER A 85 4.52 9.80 -9.81
C SER A 85 3.63 8.60 -10.18
N GLU A 86 4.26 7.46 -10.47
CA GLU A 86 3.57 6.29 -11.02
C GLU A 86 2.55 5.67 -10.05
N ILE A 87 2.86 5.64 -8.75
CA ILE A 87 2.01 5.04 -7.72
C ILE A 87 0.73 5.84 -7.56
N VAL A 88 0.88 7.15 -7.49
CA VAL A 88 -0.21 8.07 -7.19
C VAL A 88 -1.20 8.01 -8.35
N LEU A 89 -0.70 8.07 -9.58
CA LEU A 89 -1.52 7.90 -10.77
C LEU A 89 -2.26 6.55 -10.77
N ASP A 90 -1.58 5.45 -10.45
CA ASP A 90 -2.22 4.13 -10.35
C ASP A 90 -3.33 4.11 -9.28
N VAL A 91 -3.07 4.68 -8.10
CA VAL A 91 -4.02 4.74 -6.98
C VAL A 91 -5.24 5.58 -7.30
N TYR A 92 -5.07 6.69 -8.03
CA TYR A 92 -6.18 7.53 -8.47
C TYR A 92 -6.94 6.92 -9.67
N ARG A 93 -6.22 6.36 -10.66
CA ARG A 93 -6.82 5.75 -11.85
C ARG A 93 -7.69 4.55 -11.49
N LYS A 94 -7.22 3.66 -10.60
CA LYS A 94 -7.97 2.47 -10.17
C LYS A 94 -9.07 2.76 -9.14
N ASN A 95 -9.26 4.03 -8.80
CA ASN A 95 -10.14 4.43 -7.73
C ASN A 95 -11.61 4.55 -8.14
N LYS A 96 -12.35 3.45 -8.08
CA LYS A 96 -13.77 3.43 -8.50
C LYS A 96 -14.61 4.49 -7.79
N SER A 97 -14.43 4.68 -6.48
CA SER A 97 -15.20 5.66 -5.70
C SER A 97 -15.01 7.10 -6.18
N PHE A 98 -13.78 7.47 -6.53
CA PHE A 98 -13.49 8.80 -7.10
C PHE A 98 -14.21 9.00 -8.44
N TRP A 99 -14.07 8.04 -9.37
CA TRP A 99 -14.69 8.14 -10.68
C TRP A 99 -16.21 8.14 -10.62
N SER A 100 -16.82 7.33 -9.74
CA SER A 100 -18.27 7.31 -9.55
C SER A 100 -18.80 8.67 -9.11
N ILE A 101 -18.10 9.37 -8.23
CA ILE A 101 -18.51 10.69 -7.75
C ILE A 101 -18.35 11.75 -8.84
N LEU A 102 -17.23 11.72 -9.55
CA LEU A 102 -17.00 12.63 -10.67
C LEU A 102 -18.07 12.47 -11.75
N ILE A 103 -18.40 11.23 -12.11
CA ILE A 103 -19.46 10.92 -13.09
C ILE A 103 -20.82 11.39 -12.57
N LEU A 104 -21.15 11.15 -11.30
CA LEU A 104 -22.43 11.57 -10.73
C LEU A 104 -22.61 13.10 -10.81
N TYR A 105 -21.56 13.84 -10.51
CA TYR A 105 -21.52 15.30 -10.62
C TYR A 105 -21.67 15.78 -12.06
N LEU A 106 -20.96 15.17 -13.02
CA LEU A 106 -21.09 15.50 -14.44
C LEU A 106 -22.51 15.22 -14.96
N VAL A 107 -23.08 14.07 -14.59
CA VAL A 107 -24.47 13.71 -14.94
C VAL A 107 -25.46 14.71 -14.33
N SER A 108 -25.25 15.14 -13.07
CA SER A 108 -26.09 16.15 -12.43
C SER A 108 -26.09 17.47 -13.19
N ILE A 109 -24.91 17.96 -13.58
CA ILE A 109 -24.80 19.20 -14.39
C ILE A 109 -25.53 19.05 -15.72
N VAL A 110 -25.33 17.92 -16.42
CA VAL A 110 -26.01 17.68 -17.70
C VAL A 110 -27.52 17.66 -17.53
N ILE A 111 -28.04 17.03 -16.47
CA ILE A 111 -29.47 17.05 -16.14
C ILE A 111 -29.95 18.48 -15.91
N LEU A 112 -29.25 19.27 -15.09
CA LEU A 112 -29.62 20.67 -14.82
C LEU A 112 -29.64 21.52 -16.09
N LEU A 113 -28.68 21.32 -17.01
CA LEU A 113 -28.62 22.03 -18.29
C LEU A 113 -29.76 21.62 -19.24
N ILE A 114 -30.08 20.31 -19.35
CA ILE A 114 -31.21 19.82 -20.14
C ILE A 114 -32.53 20.37 -19.58
N SER A 115 -32.66 20.42 -18.25
CA SER A 115 -33.84 20.96 -17.57
C SER A 115 -33.98 22.46 -17.77
N LEU A 116 -32.87 23.20 -17.79
CA LEU A 116 -32.87 24.62 -18.11
C LEU A 116 -33.37 24.89 -19.53
N ALA A 117 -33.00 24.04 -20.49
CA ALA A 117 -33.48 24.14 -21.87
C ALA A 117 -34.99 23.84 -22.01
N ASN A 118 -35.56 23.02 -21.13
CA ASN A 118 -36.96 22.56 -21.19
C ASN A 118 -37.80 23.03 -20.00
N VAL A 119 -37.48 24.21 -19.45
CA VAL A 119 -38.02 24.67 -18.16
C VAL A 119 -39.55 24.67 -18.10
N GLU A 120 -40.22 24.98 -19.21
CA GLU A 120 -41.69 25.14 -19.27
C GLU A 120 -42.43 23.81 -19.04
N ALA A 121 -41.84 22.69 -19.49
CA ALA A 121 -42.39 21.36 -19.29
C ALA A 121 -42.03 20.75 -17.92
N LEU A 122 -41.03 21.32 -17.23
CA LEU A 122 -40.38 20.70 -16.08
C LEU A 122 -40.53 21.51 -14.78
N THR A 123 -41.35 22.56 -14.78
CA THR A 123 -41.68 23.35 -13.58
C THR A 123 -42.16 22.47 -12.42
N ASN A 124 -42.96 21.43 -12.70
CA ASN A 124 -43.44 20.48 -11.69
C ASN A 124 -42.33 19.59 -11.09
N TRP A 125 -41.19 19.45 -11.78
CA TRP A 125 -40.06 18.61 -11.36
C TRP A 125 -38.98 19.39 -10.61
N ILE A 126 -39.18 20.70 -10.39
CA ILE A 126 -38.21 21.58 -9.72
C ILE A 126 -37.73 21.04 -8.37
N LYS A 127 -38.62 20.35 -7.63
CA LYS A 127 -38.28 19.73 -6.34
C LYS A 127 -37.19 18.67 -6.45
N ILE A 128 -37.20 17.89 -7.52
CA ILE A 128 -36.21 16.83 -7.75
C ILE A 128 -34.85 17.46 -8.08
N TYR A 129 -34.83 18.59 -8.81
CA TYR A 129 -33.59 19.31 -9.10
C TYR A 129 -33.01 19.98 -7.86
N ILE A 130 -33.84 20.67 -7.06
CA ILE A 130 -33.40 21.24 -5.77
C ILE A 130 -32.88 20.13 -4.85
N PHE A 131 -33.58 19.00 -4.79
CA PHE A 131 -33.14 17.82 -4.03
C PHE A 131 -31.77 17.31 -4.51
N LEU A 132 -31.58 17.17 -5.81
CA LEU A 132 -30.31 16.70 -6.40
C LEU A 132 -29.16 17.65 -6.03
N VAL A 133 -29.37 18.95 -6.17
CA VAL A 133 -28.38 20.00 -5.84
C VAL A 133 -28.06 19.99 -4.34
N VAL A 134 -29.07 19.89 -3.48
CA VAL A 134 -28.88 19.83 -2.02
C VAL A 134 -28.11 18.57 -1.62
N ILE A 135 -28.41 17.42 -2.23
CA ILE A 135 -27.65 16.17 -2.02
C ILE A 135 -26.19 16.36 -2.44
N ASN A 136 -25.96 16.94 -3.63
CA ASN A 136 -24.60 17.18 -4.13
C ASN A 136 -23.79 18.08 -3.19
N LEU A 137 -24.40 19.18 -2.72
CA LEU A 137 -23.76 20.13 -1.82
C LEU A 137 -23.53 19.61 -0.41
N LEU A 138 -24.47 18.87 0.17
CA LEU A 138 -24.38 18.49 1.58
C LEU A 138 -23.73 17.13 1.82
N ILE A 139 -23.80 16.25 0.83
CA ILE A 139 -23.30 14.88 0.98
C ILE A 139 -22.04 14.70 0.15
N LEU A 140 -22.10 14.99 -1.14
CA LEU A 140 -21.01 14.68 -2.05
C LEU A 140 -19.83 15.64 -1.89
N LEU A 141 -20.06 16.94 -1.64
CA LEU A 141 -18.97 17.90 -1.40
C LEU A 141 -18.15 17.56 -0.14
N PRO A 142 -18.72 17.35 1.07
CA PRO A 142 -17.94 16.92 2.23
C PRO A 142 -17.24 15.58 1.99
N TYR A 143 -17.89 14.64 1.29
CA TYR A 143 -17.27 13.36 0.95
C TYR A 143 -16.02 13.57 0.10
N ILE A 144 -16.10 14.37 -0.96
CA ILE A 144 -14.98 14.70 -1.84
C ILE A 144 -13.83 15.31 -1.05
N ILE A 145 -14.12 16.32 -0.22
CA ILE A 145 -13.10 17.01 0.58
C ILE A 145 -12.41 16.02 1.51
N LEU A 146 -13.19 15.26 2.29
CA LEU A 146 -12.63 14.24 3.19
C LEU A 146 -11.79 13.23 2.42
N TYR A 147 -12.30 12.71 1.31
CA TYR A 147 -11.62 11.70 0.50
C TYR A 147 -10.29 12.18 -0.08
N THR A 148 -10.25 13.43 -0.55
CA THR A 148 -9.05 14.05 -1.12
C THR A 148 -7.98 14.25 -0.07
N PHE A 149 -8.37 14.73 1.13
CA PHE A 149 -7.45 14.79 2.28
C PHE A 149 -6.96 13.42 2.73
N GLU A 150 -7.77 12.37 2.60
CA GLU A 150 -7.28 11.01 2.85
C GLU A 150 -6.23 10.57 1.83
N LEU A 151 -6.40 10.94 0.56
CA LEU A 151 -5.45 10.60 -0.50
C LEU A 151 -4.20 11.49 -0.52
N LEU A 152 -4.23 12.65 0.13
CA LEU A 152 -3.05 13.49 0.33
C LEU A 152 -2.03 12.90 1.31
N SER A 153 -2.44 11.95 2.17
CA SER A 153 -1.52 11.33 3.12
C SER A 153 -0.69 10.25 2.43
N PRO A 154 0.66 10.38 2.36
CA PRO A 154 1.50 9.38 1.74
C PRO A 154 1.24 7.99 2.32
N GLN A 155 1.15 7.87 3.65
CA GLN A 155 0.87 6.60 4.33
C GLN A 155 -0.40 5.91 3.83
N LYS A 156 -1.47 6.67 3.54
CA LYS A 156 -2.73 6.12 3.01
C LYS A 156 -2.61 5.72 1.54
N ILE A 157 -1.80 6.44 0.77
CA ILE A 157 -1.47 6.06 -0.61
C ILE A 157 -0.70 4.74 -0.61
N ALA A 158 0.33 4.61 0.22
CA ALA A 158 1.05 3.34 0.41
C ALA A 158 0.08 2.22 0.80
N GLU A 159 -0.82 2.48 1.76
CA GLU A 159 -1.81 1.48 2.15
C GLU A 159 -2.73 1.07 0.99
N LYS A 160 -3.27 2.03 0.23
CA LYS A 160 -4.11 1.71 -0.94
C LYS A 160 -3.32 0.97 -2.03
N PHE A 161 -2.10 1.40 -2.30
CA PHE A 161 -1.19 0.74 -3.24
C PHE A 161 -0.94 -0.71 -2.81
N THR A 162 -0.60 -0.93 -1.53
CA THR A 162 -0.34 -2.27 -1.01
C THR A 162 -1.53 -3.21 -1.08
N ASN A 163 -2.74 -2.67 -0.88
CA ASN A 163 -3.97 -3.44 -0.99
C ASN A 163 -4.34 -3.77 -2.45
N MET A 164 -3.91 -2.94 -3.42
CA MET A 164 -4.15 -3.18 -4.85
C MET A 164 -3.19 -4.21 -5.43
N TYR A 165 -1.95 -4.26 -4.95
CA TYR A 165 -0.90 -5.15 -5.46
C TYR A 165 -0.48 -6.16 -4.39
N LYS A 166 -1.28 -7.21 -4.20
CA LYS A 166 -0.92 -8.27 -3.25
C LYS A 166 0.29 -9.06 -3.76
N ILE A 167 1.28 -9.21 -2.88
CA ILE A 167 2.41 -10.13 -3.06
C ILE A 167 1.86 -11.54 -2.81
N SER A 168 1.98 -12.46 -3.77
CA SER A 168 1.56 -13.85 -3.56
C SER A 168 2.26 -14.80 -4.51
N TYR A 169 2.91 -15.85 -4.00
CA TYR A 169 3.81 -16.72 -4.77
C TYR A 169 3.19 -17.29 -6.07
N ASN A 170 1.88 -17.56 -6.10
CA ASN A 170 1.16 -18.07 -7.28
C ASN A 170 0.93 -17.03 -8.40
N ASN A 171 1.31 -15.77 -8.19
CA ASN A 171 1.12 -14.70 -9.17
C ASN A 171 2.39 -14.53 -10.02
N GLY A 172 2.29 -14.84 -11.32
CA GLY A 172 3.40 -14.66 -12.28
C GLY A 172 3.96 -13.23 -12.34
N ASP A 173 3.20 -12.23 -11.89
CA ASP A 173 3.61 -10.83 -11.83
C ASP A 173 4.31 -10.39 -10.53
N ASN A 174 4.60 -11.30 -9.60
CA ASN A 174 5.24 -10.96 -8.32
C ASN A 174 6.53 -10.17 -8.46
N PHE A 175 7.35 -10.52 -9.44
CA PHE A 175 8.61 -9.84 -9.70
C PHE A 175 8.38 -8.36 -9.98
N ASN A 176 7.40 -8.06 -10.84
CA ASN A 176 7.02 -6.69 -11.19
C ASN A 176 6.44 -5.93 -9.98
N ILE A 177 5.66 -6.62 -9.14
CA ILE A 177 5.07 -6.03 -7.93
C ILE A 177 6.13 -5.69 -6.89
N LEU A 178 7.04 -6.64 -6.58
CA LEU A 178 8.14 -6.43 -5.64
C LEU A 178 9.07 -5.32 -6.13
N ARG A 179 9.44 -5.35 -7.41
CA ARG A 179 10.23 -4.29 -8.05
C ARG A 179 9.60 -2.93 -7.82
N LYS A 180 8.30 -2.78 -8.09
CA LYS A 180 7.59 -1.52 -7.83
C LYS A 180 7.71 -1.11 -6.37
N TYR A 181 7.48 -2.01 -5.41
CA TYR A 181 7.64 -1.65 -4.00
C TYR A 181 9.05 -1.17 -3.62
N ILE A 182 10.08 -1.80 -4.18
CA ILE A 182 11.48 -1.40 -3.95
C ILE A 182 11.75 -0.02 -4.57
N GLU A 183 11.42 0.19 -5.85
CA GLU A 183 11.60 1.48 -6.53
C GLU A 183 10.91 2.63 -5.78
N ILE A 184 9.74 2.35 -5.20
CA ILE A 184 9.02 3.32 -4.37
C ILE A 184 9.76 3.59 -3.05
N SER A 185 10.28 2.54 -2.43
CA SER A 185 11.03 2.66 -1.18
C SER A 185 12.32 3.46 -1.42
N GLU A 186 13.01 3.23 -2.53
CA GLU A 186 14.17 4.01 -2.96
C GLU A 186 13.82 5.49 -3.19
N LYS A 187 12.78 5.78 -3.99
CA LYS A 187 12.29 7.16 -4.19
C LYS A 187 11.90 7.84 -2.88
N SER A 188 11.38 7.07 -1.91
CA SER A 188 11.03 7.61 -0.59
C SER A 188 12.23 8.01 0.26
N ILE A 189 13.33 7.28 0.10
CA ILE A 189 14.61 7.58 0.73
C ILE A 189 15.21 8.84 0.09
N ASP A 190 15.20 8.93 -1.24
CA ASP A 190 15.68 10.11 -1.99
C ASP A 190 14.92 11.40 -1.63
N SER A 191 13.59 11.29 -1.46
CA SER A 191 12.73 12.42 -1.08
C SER A 191 12.76 12.76 0.42
N HIS A 192 13.67 12.16 1.20
CA HIS A 192 13.78 12.34 2.65
C HIS A 192 12.48 12.02 3.42
N ASN A 193 11.64 11.16 2.85
CA ASN A 193 10.39 10.70 3.46
C ASN A 193 10.53 9.22 3.88
N VAL A 194 11.57 8.95 4.68
CA VAL A 194 11.91 7.60 5.15
C VAL A 194 10.72 6.93 5.87
N LYS A 195 9.87 7.71 6.55
CA LYS A 195 8.63 7.21 7.19
C LYS A 195 7.67 6.56 6.21
N PHE A 196 7.56 7.08 4.99
CA PHE A 196 6.75 6.49 3.94
C PHE A 196 7.38 5.17 3.44
N GLY A 197 8.69 5.15 3.17
CA GLY A 197 9.43 3.93 2.80
C GLY A 197 9.29 2.82 3.81
N VAL A 198 9.45 3.14 5.10
CA VAL A 198 9.23 2.17 6.17
C VAL A 198 7.79 1.67 6.23
N SER A 199 6.80 2.54 6.05
CA SER A 199 5.40 2.09 6.00
C SER A 199 5.16 1.07 4.88
N ILE A 200 5.85 1.20 3.75
CA ILE A 200 5.79 0.26 2.64
C ILE A 200 6.50 -1.05 3.01
N LEU A 201 7.72 -0.98 3.53
CA LEU A 201 8.48 -2.18 3.92
C LEU A 201 7.79 -2.97 5.03
N ASP A 202 7.15 -2.31 6.01
CA ASP A 202 6.37 -3.00 7.04
C ASP A 202 5.13 -3.69 6.47
N LYS A 203 4.52 -3.14 5.41
CA LYS A 203 3.43 -3.79 4.68
C LYS A 203 3.94 -4.98 3.87
N ILE A 204 5.04 -4.84 3.14
CA ILE A 204 5.70 -5.96 2.44
C ILE A 204 5.98 -7.09 3.44
N ARG A 205 6.58 -6.76 4.59
CA ARG A 205 6.86 -7.73 5.64
C ARG A 205 5.62 -8.50 6.08
N LYS A 206 4.51 -7.80 6.32
CA LYS A 206 3.24 -8.43 6.73
C LYS A 206 2.72 -9.35 5.63
N SER A 207 2.70 -8.89 4.37
CA SER A 207 2.26 -9.70 3.23
C SER A 207 3.13 -10.93 3.02
N VAL A 208 4.46 -10.78 3.05
CA VAL A 208 5.40 -11.90 2.97
C VAL A 208 5.17 -12.88 4.13
N SER A 209 5.03 -12.39 5.37
CA SER A 209 4.76 -13.26 6.53
C SER A 209 3.44 -14.02 6.42
N GLU A 210 2.40 -13.40 5.85
CA GLU A 210 1.11 -14.06 5.58
C GLU A 210 1.26 -15.13 4.50
N GLU A 211 1.91 -14.84 3.39
CA GLU A 211 2.16 -15.80 2.30
C GLU A 211 3.04 -16.97 2.75
N LEU A 212 4.07 -16.73 3.57
CA LEU A 212 4.91 -17.80 4.12
C LEU A 212 4.11 -18.82 4.96
N LYS A 213 3.05 -18.38 5.66
CA LYS A 213 2.15 -19.30 6.37
C LYS A 213 1.32 -20.15 5.41
N VAL A 214 0.87 -19.56 4.30
CA VAL A 214 0.12 -20.26 3.25
C VAL A 214 1.02 -21.29 2.57
N ILE A 215 2.26 -20.92 2.24
CA ILE A 215 3.27 -21.78 1.62
C ILE A 215 3.49 -23.05 2.45
N ASN A 216 3.70 -22.93 3.76
CA ASN A 216 3.90 -24.10 4.62
C ASN A 216 2.71 -25.07 4.62
N TYR A 217 1.49 -24.56 4.47
CA TYR A 217 0.29 -25.39 4.39
C TYR A 217 0.13 -26.03 3.00
N GLU A 218 0.34 -25.26 1.94
CA GLU A 218 0.19 -25.73 0.55
C GLU A 218 1.24 -26.77 0.16
N LEU A 219 2.47 -26.67 0.66
CA LEU A 219 3.52 -27.64 0.37
C LEU A 219 3.28 -29.02 0.95
N ILE A 220 2.60 -29.10 2.10
CA ILE A 220 2.15 -30.39 2.66
C ILE A 220 1.16 -31.06 1.70
N LYS A 221 0.42 -30.26 0.92
CA LYS A 221 -0.63 -30.73 0.03
C LYS A 221 -0.13 -31.03 -1.39
N ASP A 222 0.77 -30.20 -1.91
CA ASP A 222 1.15 -30.23 -3.32
C ASP A 222 2.60 -29.77 -3.54
N ILE A 223 3.48 -30.74 -3.80
CA ILE A 223 4.91 -30.51 -4.06
C ILE A 223 5.15 -29.82 -5.41
N SER A 224 4.19 -29.90 -6.37
CA SER A 224 4.38 -29.31 -7.71
C SER A 224 4.59 -27.80 -7.67
N LYS A 225 4.08 -27.13 -6.63
CA LYS A 225 4.21 -25.68 -6.43
C LYS A 225 5.56 -25.24 -5.88
N LEU A 226 6.45 -26.18 -5.56
CA LEU A 226 7.70 -25.84 -4.91
C LEU A 226 8.58 -24.93 -5.76
N GLU A 227 8.61 -25.12 -7.07
CA GLU A 227 9.46 -24.30 -7.95
C GLU A 227 9.04 -22.82 -7.91
N ASP A 228 7.74 -22.54 -7.97
CA ASP A 228 7.20 -21.18 -7.84
C ASP A 228 7.53 -20.57 -6.46
N ILE A 229 7.47 -21.39 -5.42
CA ILE A 229 7.80 -20.99 -4.06
C ILE A 229 9.28 -20.63 -3.94
N LEU A 230 10.19 -21.48 -4.43
CA LEU A 230 11.63 -21.21 -4.39
C LEU A 230 11.98 -19.96 -5.22
N LEU A 231 11.37 -19.80 -6.40
CA LEU A 231 11.53 -18.60 -7.22
C LEU A 231 11.03 -17.35 -6.49
N PHE A 232 9.95 -17.45 -5.73
CA PHE A 232 9.45 -16.37 -4.87
C PHE A 232 10.48 -15.98 -3.78
N PHE A 233 11.10 -16.95 -3.10
CA PHE A 233 12.16 -16.68 -2.11
C PHE A 233 13.38 -16.00 -2.72
N GLU A 234 13.84 -16.48 -3.89
CA GLU A 234 14.98 -15.89 -4.60
C GLU A 234 14.69 -14.44 -4.99
N ASN A 235 13.51 -14.19 -5.57
CA ASN A 235 13.10 -12.85 -6.00
C ASN A 235 13.04 -11.87 -4.82
N ILE A 236 12.45 -12.26 -3.69
CA ILE A 236 12.42 -11.37 -2.53
C ILE A 236 13.84 -11.12 -2.02
N SER A 237 14.67 -12.15 -1.91
CA SER A 237 16.04 -12.00 -1.41
C SER A 237 16.87 -11.06 -2.29
N PHE A 238 16.76 -11.20 -3.61
CA PHE A 238 17.41 -10.32 -4.59
C PHE A 238 17.00 -8.85 -4.40
N TRP A 239 15.69 -8.60 -4.32
CA TRP A 239 15.14 -7.25 -4.17
C TRP A 239 15.48 -6.61 -2.81
N LEU A 240 15.53 -7.40 -1.74
CA LEU A 240 15.95 -6.93 -0.43
C LEU A 240 17.45 -6.62 -0.38
N ARG A 241 18.30 -7.39 -1.08
CA ARG A 241 19.72 -7.02 -1.25
C ARG A 241 19.83 -5.68 -1.95
N ALA A 242 19.19 -5.51 -3.11
CA ALA A 242 19.26 -4.28 -3.89
C ALA A 242 18.91 -3.05 -3.03
N LEU A 243 17.78 -3.11 -2.32
CA LEU A 243 17.35 -2.05 -1.42
C LEU A 243 18.33 -1.82 -0.26
N THR A 244 18.88 -2.89 0.33
CA THR A 244 19.83 -2.74 1.44
C THR A 244 21.10 -2.04 1.00
N LEU A 245 21.66 -2.45 -0.15
CA LEU A 245 22.85 -1.80 -0.73
C LEU A 245 22.58 -0.32 -1.04
N TYR A 246 21.40 -0.03 -1.58
CA TYR A 246 20.95 1.34 -1.82
C TYR A 246 20.86 2.15 -0.51
N ILE A 247 20.30 1.59 0.57
CA ILE A 247 20.25 2.26 1.89
C ILE A 247 21.67 2.56 2.41
N ILE A 248 22.59 1.59 2.29
CA ILE A 248 23.99 1.80 2.71
C ILE A 248 24.62 2.94 1.91
N ASP A 249 24.45 2.95 0.59
CA ASP A 249 24.99 3.99 -0.28
C ASP A 249 24.43 5.38 0.08
N ARG A 250 23.10 5.50 0.28
CA ARG A 250 22.47 6.76 0.71
C ARG A 250 22.93 7.23 2.09
N TYR A 251 23.23 6.29 2.99
CA TYR A 251 23.80 6.60 4.29
C TYR A 251 25.25 7.10 4.17
N GLU A 252 26.11 6.44 3.39
CA GLU A 252 27.50 6.87 3.15
C GLU A 252 27.56 8.30 2.56
N HIS A 253 26.63 8.63 1.66
CA HIS A 253 26.48 9.96 1.07
C HIS A 253 25.78 10.98 1.99
N ARG A 254 25.45 10.60 3.25
CA ARG A 254 24.78 11.44 4.26
C ARG A 254 23.42 11.99 3.81
N ILE A 255 22.73 11.30 2.90
CA ILE A 255 21.37 11.63 2.46
C ILE A 255 20.36 11.23 3.53
N ILE A 256 20.60 10.10 4.21
CA ILE A 256 19.81 9.65 5.35
C ILE A 256 20.65 9.61 6.62
N THR A 257 19.98 9.79 7.76
CA THR A 257 20.60 9.69 9.09
C THR A 257 20.83 8.24 9.49
N LYS A 258 21.71 8.01 10.47
CA LYS A 258 21.93 6.68 11.06
C LYS A 258 20.63 6.04 11.57
N ASN A 259 19.82 6.80 12.32
CA ASN A 259 18.55 6.32 12.85
C ASN A 259 17.56 5.88 11.75
N GLU A 260 17.53 6.60 10.63
CA GLU A 260 16.70 6.27 9.47
C GLU A 260 17.18 5.00 8.77
N SER A 261 18.49 4.89 8.55
CA SER A 261 19.14 3.69 8.02
C SER A 261 18.86 2.47 8.90
N ASP A 262 19.08 2.58 10.22
CA ASP A 262 18.81 1.53 11.20
C ASP A 262 17.34 1.10 11.16
N TRP A 263 16.41 2.04 11.04
CA TRP A 263 14.98 1.72 11.02
C TRP A 263 14.58 0.95 9.76
N LEU A 264 15.09 1.35 8.59
CA LEU A 264 14.89 0.64 7.32
C LEU A 264 15.52 -0.76 7.36
N MET A 265 16.79 -0.86 7.75
CA MET A 265 17.53 -2.13 7.84
C MET A 265 16.87 -3.10 8.81
N ASN A 266 16.41 -2.63 9.98
CA ASN A 266 15.72 -3.45 10.96
C ASN A 266 14.44 -4.11 10.42
N ILE A 267 13.78 -3.52 9.43
CA ILE A 267 12.63 -4.14 8.78
C ILE A 267 13.09 -5.18 7.77
N ILE A 268 14.08 -4.86 6.95
CA ILE A 268 14.65 -5.79 5.97
C ILE A 268 15.20 -7.05 6.67
N ILE A 269 15.97 -6.88 7.75
CA ILE A 269 16.50 -7.96 8.59
C ILE A 269 15.38 -8.89 9.07
N LYS A 270 14.23 -8.33 9.48
CA LYS A 270 13.08 -9.15 9.92
C LYS A 270 12.46 -9.93 8.77
N ILE A 271 12.33 -9.32 7.58
CA ILE A 271 11.83 -10.03 6.39
C ILE A 271 12.78 -11.17 6.03
N LEU A 272 14.08 -10.90 5.93
CA LEU A 272 15.09 -11.91 5.61
C LEU A 272 15.10 -13.03 6.65
N ARG A 273 14.98 -12.71 7.94
CA ARG A 273 14.90 -13.73 9.00
C ARG A 273 13.68 -14.62 8.84
N ASP A 274 12.52 -14.02 8.56
CA ASP A 274 11.29 -14.78 8.32
C ASP A 274 11.44 -15.68 7.07
N LEU A 275 12.08 -15.19 6.00
CA LEU A 275 12.37 -15.98 4.79
C LEU A 275 13.31 -17.16 5.09
N TRP A 276 14.47 -16.89 5.69
CA TRP A 276 15.47 -17.91 6.02
C TRP A 276 14.93 -18.97 6.98
N ALA A 277 14.15 -18.56 7.99
CA ALA A 277 13.51 -19.50 8.90
C ALA A 277 12.55 -20.44 8.15
N ASN A 278 11.70 -19.92 7.26
CA ASN A 278 10.79 -20.78 6.50
C ASN A 278 11.55 -21.65 5.49
N LEU A 279 12.60 -21.14 4.85
CA LEU A 279 13.36 -21.89 3.85
C LEU A 279 14.22 -23.00 4.48
N VAL A 280 14.86 -22.76 5.62
CA VAL A 280 15.71 -23.75 6.29
C VAL A 280 14.90 -24.68 7.19
N ILE A 281 13.96 -24.14 7.98
CA ILE A 281 13.21 -24.91 8.98
C ILE A 281 11.91 -25.45 8.39
N GLY A 282 11.22 -24.63 7.59
CA GLY A 282 9.91 -24.97 7.05
C GLY A 282 9.96 -25.85 5.80
N LEU A 283 10.93 -25.64 4.91
CA LEU A 283 11.02 -26.38 3.65
C LEU A 283 11.92 -27.61 3.76
N TYR A 284 13.14 -27.43 4.26
CA TYR A 284 14.16 -28.48 4.19
C TYR A 284 13.75 -29.86 4.76
N PRO A 285 13.05 -29.97 5.91
CA PRO A 285 12.69 -31.27 6.48
C PRO A 285 11.76 -32.13 5.62
N PHE A 286 11.09 -31.55 4.62
CA PHE A 286 10.06 -32.23 3.83
C PHE A 286 10.59 -32.89 2.55
N TYR A 287 11.90 -32.85 2.30
CA TYR A 287 12.46 -33.30 1.03
C TYR A 287 13.43 -34.46 1.20
N SER A 288 13.03 -35.60 0.63
CA SER A 288 13.82 -36.83 0.51
C SER A 288 14.11 -37.21 -0.95
N ASN A 289 13.60 -36.44 -1.91
CA ASN A 289 13.83 -36.65 -3.34
C ASN A 289 15.01 -35.80 -3.83
N GLN A 290 15.94 -36.43 -4.55
CA GLN A 290 17.15 -35.81 -5.06
C GLN A 290 16.89 -34.56 -5.91
N GLU A 291 15.92 -34.59 -6.82
CA GLU A 291 15.61 -33.42 -7.68
C GLU A 291 15.21 -32.20 -6.85
N THR A 292 14.42 -32.45 -5.80
CA THR A 292 13.92 -31.40 -4.94
C THR A 292 15.01 -30.82 -4.05
N GLU A 293 15.89 -31.67 -3.52
CA GLU A 293 17.06 -31.26 -2.77
C GLU A 293 17.95 -30.33 -3.61
N GLU A 294 18.21 -30.65 -4.88
CA GLU A 294 19.03 -29.84 -5.77
C GLU A 294 18.42 -28.45 -6.03
N LYS A 295 17.10 -28.37 -6.25
CA LYS A 295 16.39 -27.09 -6.41
C LYS A 295 16.47 -26.25 -5.12
N LEU A 296 16.28 -26.86 -3.95
CA LEU A 296 16.35 -26.17 -2.67
C LEU A 296 17.78 -25.71 -2.34
N GLU A 297 18.78 -26.55 -2.61
CA GLU A 297 20.19 -26.21 -2.44
C GLU A 297 20.58 -25.02 -3.33
N ARG A 298 20.11 -25.01 -4.59
CA ARG A 298 20.30 -23.86 -5.49
C ARG A 298 19.67 -22.59 -4.93
N CYS A 299 18.44 -22.67 -4.42
CA CYS A 299 17.74 -21.53 -3.82
C CYS A 299 18.46 -21.02 -2.55
N LEU A 300 18.89 -21.93 -1.67
CA LEU A 300 19.70 -21.62 -0.48
C LEU A 300 20.99 -20.90 -0.86
N ASN A 301 21.72 -21.44 -1.84
CA ASN A 301 22.96 -20.86 -2.32
C ASN A 301 22.74 -19.45 -2.89
N ARG A 302 21.68 -19.24 -3.67
CA ARG A 302 21.33 -17.92 -4.18
C ARG A 302 21.04 -16.95 -3.04
N CYS A 303 20.14 -17.30 -2.13
CA CYS A 303 19.81 -16.46 -0.97
C CYS A 303 21.06 -16.15 -0.11
N LEU A 304 21.99 -17.10 0.02
CA LEU A 304 23.24 -16.91 0.75
C LEU A 304 24.15 -15.89 0.06
N ILE A 305 24.32 -15.98 -1.26
CA ILE A 305 25.10 -15.00 -2.05
C ILE A 305 24.53 -13.59 -1.87
N GLU A 306 23.20 -13.46 -1.89
CA GLU A 306 22.56 -12.15 -1.70
C GLU A 306 22.93 -11.56 -0.33
N LEU A 307 22.91 -12.38 0.72
CA LEU A 307 23.25 -11.97 2.09
C LEU A 307 24.75 -11.71 2.28
N GLU A 308 25.63 -12.53 1.69
CA GLU A 308 27.08 -12.31 1.68
C GLU A 308 27.42 -10.95 1.08
N THR A 309 26.72 -10.57 0.01
CA THR A 309 26.91 -9.27 -0.65
C THR A 309 26.54 -8.12 0.29
N ILE A 310 25.43 -8.24 1.03
CA ILE A 310 25.01 -7.24 2.04
C ILE A 310 26.06 -7.14 3.14
N VAL A 311 26.46 -8.28 3.72
CA VAL A 311 27.44 -8.35 4.81
C VAL A 311 28.78 -7.77 4.38
N GLY A 312 29.25 -8.11 3.17
CA GLY A 312 30.49 -7.59 2.61
C GLY A 312 30.48 -6.07 2.50
N LYS A 313 29.36 -5.48 2.03
CA LYS A 313 29.21 -4.02 1.96
C LYS A 313 29.07 -3.38 3.35
N LEU A 314 28.39 -4.01 4.30
CA LEU A 314 28.31 -3.48 5.67
C LEU A 314 29.66 -3.47 6.39
N LYS A 315 30.53 -4.46 6.15
CA LYS A 315 31.90 -4.47 6.69
C LYS A 315 32.74 -3.27 6.24
N THR A 316 32.39 -2.62 5.12
CA THR A 316 33.10 -1.41 4.67
C THR A 316 32.62 -0.13 5.34
N VAL A 317 31.56 -0.17 6.17
CA VAL A 317 30.93 1.00 6.79
C VAL A 317 30.91 0.83 8.32
N PRO A 318 31.97 1.27 9.04
CA PRO A 318 32.15 1.02 10.47
C PRO A 318 30.97 1.50 11.34
N ASP A 319 30.35 2.62 10.96
CA ASP A 319 29.25 3.21 11.73
C ASP A 319 27.97 2.35 11.79
N LEU A 320 27.89 1.29 10.96
CA LEU A 320 26.78 0.35 10.86
C LEU A 320 27.10 -1.04 11.44
N GLU A 321 28.10 -1.16 12.33
CA GLU A 321 28.50 -2.43 12.97
C GLU A 321 27.33 -3.16 13.67
N ASP A 322 26.42 -2.42 14.32
CA ASP A 322 25.21 -2.99 14.93
C ASP A 322 24.32 -3.69 13.88
N ASN A 323 24.17 -3.09 12.70
CA ASN A 323 23.40 -3.69 11.61
C ASN A 323 24.10 -4.91 11.04
N LEU A 324 25.42 -4.88 10.89
CA LEU A 324 26.23 -6.05 10.50
C LEU A 324 25.97 -7.25 11.43
N SER A 325 26.06 -7.05 12.75
CA SER A 325 25.76 -8.09 13.73
C SER A 325 24.33 -8.63 13.59
N ASN A 326 23.35 -7.74 13.36
CA ASN A 326 21.95 -8.13 13.17
C ASN A 326 21.71 -8.92 11.87
N PHE A 327 22.40 -8.59 10.77
CA PHE A 327 22.35 -9.33 9.51
C PHE A 327 23.00 -10.71 9.64
N LEU A 328 24.12 -10.85 10.34
CA LEU A 328 24.74 -12.15 10.61
C LEU A 328 23.82 -13.06 11.44
N ASN A 329 22.94 -12.49 12.27
CA ASN A 329 21.93 -13.20 13.05
C ASN A 329 20.64 -13.52 12.29
N VAL A 330 20.55 -13.20 10.99
CA VAL A 330 19.43 -13.62 10.12
C VAL A 330 19.48 -15.13 9.88
N ILE A 331 20.68 -15.69 9.73
CA ILE A 331 20.86 -17.08 9.33
C ILE A 331 20.65 -18.02 10.53
N PRO A 332 19.78 -19.03 10.43
CA PRO A 332 19.57 -20.04 11.47
C PRO A 332 20.75 -21.04 11.51
N PHE A 333 21.90 -20.58 12.00
CA PHE A 333 23.19 -21.28 11.91
C PHE A 333 23.16 -22.72 12.45
N ARG A 334 22.60 -22.91 13.66
CA ARG A 334 22.53 -24.24 14.29
C ARG A 334 21.72 -25.22 13.45
N GLN A 335 20.67 -24.74 12.81
CA GLN A 335 19.84 -25.55 11.93
C GLN A 335 20.59 -25.90 10.66
N ILE A 336 21.33 -24.97 10.04
CA ILE A 336 22.15 -25.27 8.87
C ILE A 336 23.25 -26.29 9.20
N GLU A 337 23.92 -26.18 10.36
CA GLU A 337 24.91 -27.17 10.80
C GLU A 337 24.31 -28.57 11.02
N ASP A 338 23.15 -28.65 11.69
CA ASP A 338 22.43 -29.92 11.89
C ASP A 338 22.02 -30.54 10.55
N LEU A 339 21.56 -29.72 9.59
CA LEU A 339 21.22 -30.19 8.25
C LEU A 339 22.47 -30.65 7.47
N ALA A 340 23.58 -29.92 7.56
CA ALA A 340 24.83 -30.31 6.91
C ALA A 340 25.41 -31.61 7.47
N SER A 341 25.26 -31.87 8.77
CA SER A 341 25.66 -33.16 9.35
C SER A 341 24.83 -34.34 8.83
N LYS A 342 23.61 -34.08 8.35
CA LYS A 342 22.68 -35.08 7.80
C LYS A 342 22.82 -35.22 6.29
N ASN A 343 23.17 -34.14 5.58
CA ASN A 343 23.33 -34.11 4.13
C ASN A 343 24.67 -33.47 3.75
N LYS A 344 25.62 -34.31 3.30
CA LYS A 344 26.96 -33.87 2.87
C LYS A 344 26.93 -32.80 1.77
N LYS A 345 25.88 -32.78 0.94
CA LYS A 345 25.73 -31.74 -0.09
C LYS A 345 25.55 -30.34 0.49
N LEU A 346 25.23 -30.19 1.77
CA LEU A 346 25.13 -28.88 2.42
C LEU A 346 26.39 -28.46 3.19
N GLU A 347 27.43 -29.30 3.25
CA GLU A 347 28.66 -28.98 3.99
C GLU A 347 29.28 -27.66 3.50
N HIS A 348 29.29 -27.41 2.18
CA HIS A 348 29.81 -26.16 1.63
C HIS A 348 28.97 -24.93 2.03
N ILE A 349 27.64 -25.07 2.13
CA ILE A 349 26.76 -23.99 2.62
C ILE A 349 27.08 -23.70 4.09
N ALA A 350 27.18 -24.74 4.93
CA ALA A 350 27.52 -24.57 6.35
C ALA A 350 28.90 -23.91 6.53
N GLU A 351 29.90 -24.31 5.74
CA GLU A 351 31.23 -23.68 5.75
C GLU A 351 31.18 -22.20 5.37
N ARG A 352 30.43 -21.84 4.33
CA ARG A 352 30.26 -20.43 3.92
C ARG A 352 29.59 -19.61 5.01
N VAL A 353 28.52 -20.13 5.63
CA VAL A 353 27.86 -19.46 6.74
C VAL A 353 28.80 -19.31 7.95
N LYS A 354 29.65 -20.30 8.23
CA LYS A 354 30.68 -20.22 9.27
C LYS A 354 31.70 -19.13 8.96
N LYS A 355 32.17 -19.03 7.70
CA LYS A 355 33.07 -17.97 7.23
C LYS A 355 32.43 -16.57 7.30
N LEU A 356 31.12 -16.45 7.12
CA LEU A 356 30.43 -15.17 7.29
C LEU A 356 30.45 -14.68 8.75
N LYS A 357 30.37 -15.61 9.71
CA LYS A 357 30.41 -15.30 11.14
C LYS A 357 31.81 -15.04 11.67
N SER A 358 32.84 -15.58 11.03
CA SER A 358 34.21 -15.21 11.40
C SER A 358 34.45 -13.72 11.07
N PRO A 359 34.97 -12.94 12.04
CA PRO A 359 35.19 -11.50 11.88
C PRO A 359 36.02 -11.17 10.64
#